data_AF-A0A0V1LHY4-F1
#
_entry.id   AF-A0A0V1LHY4-F1
#
_cell.length_a   1.000
_cell.length_b   1.000
_cell.length_c   1.000
_cell.angle_alpha   90.00
_cell.angle_beta   90.00
_cell.angle_gamma   90.00
#
_symmetry.space_group_name_H-M   'P 1'
#
loop_
_entity.id
_entity.type
_entity.pdbx_description
1 polymer ?
#
loop_
_entity_poly.entity_id
_entity_poly.type
_entity_poly.pdbx_seq_one_letter_code
_entity_poly.pdbx_strand_id
1 'polypeptide(L)'
;MDSSRSEIFDSDKQPSVKSRYRMNTYLDVPEDKTGKFYLLFTLKERIGELIASLKVFEAHGINIVHIESRPSRSHAGCYEFLIECNAMDKQVKSVFKTLQDIAENVTIQTFGPIHECNGAMISYLQVINNNNIIIITVIIDVVPWFPKKIKDLDLFADRVLTYGSELDADHPGFKDEVYRKRRQLFADIAHNYRHGQPIPRIEYTKEETETWGLIYKELKKLYPTHACREFNHIFPLLEQNCGYSEKCIPQLQDVSDFLKECTGFTVRPVAGLLSSRDFLAGLAFRVFHTTQYIRHSSAPKYTPEP
;
A
#
# COMPACT_ATOMS: atom_id res chain seq x y z
N MET A 1 61.10 14.80 -13.03
CA MET A 1 60.13 15.90 -12.94
C MET A 1 58.86 15.39 -13.56
N ASP A 2 58.02 14.76 -12.74
CA ASP A 2 56.67 14.39 -13.17
C ASP A 2 55.73 14.79 -12.03
N SER A 3 54.67 15.48 -12.42
CA SER A 3 53.86 16.33 -11.56
C SER A 3 52.93 15.49 -10.70
N SER A 4 53.15 15.56 -9.39
CA SER A 4 52.22 15.16 -8.34
C SER A 4 50.80 15.66 -8.59
N ARG A 5 49.83 14.73 -8.62
CA ARG A 5 48.43 15.05 -8.32
C ARG A 5 47.86 13.95 -7.41
N SER A 6 47.59 14.39 -6.19
CA SER A 6 46.97 13.69 -5.07
C SER A 6 45.59 13.12 -5.42
N GLU A 7 45.38 11.83 -5.18
CA GLU A 7 44.04 11.28 -5.02
C GLU A 7 43.53 11.65 -3.63
N ILE A 8 42.75 12.73 -3.61
CA ILE A 8 41.96 13.19 -2.46
C ILE A 8 40.70 12.32 -2.41
N PHE A 9 40.43 11.73 -1.25
CA PHE A 9 39.16 11.09 -0.92
C PHE A 9 38.00 12.05 -1.19
N ASP A 10 37.18 11.76 -2.20
CA ASP A 10 35.96 12.50 -2.49
C ASP A 10 34.79 11.85 -1.75
N SER A 11 34.35 12.49 -0.67
CA SER A 11 33.32 12.04 0.26
C SER A 11 31.90 12.48 -0.11
N ASP A 12 31.62 12.80 -1.38
CA ASP A 12 30.30 13.28 -1.82
C ASP A 12 29.74 12.54 -3.06
N LYS A 13 29.51 11.23 -2.90
CA LYS A 13 28.57 10.49 -3.77
C LYS A 13 27.59 9.68 -2.93
N GLN A 14 26.59 10.36 -2.36
CA GLN A 14 25.35 9.67 -2.01
C GLN A 14 24.70 9.16 -3.31
N PRO A 15 24.40 7.85 -3.42
CA PRO A 15 23.67 7.36 -4.58
C PRO A 15 22.26 7.95 -4.56
N SER A 16 21.95 8.75 -5.58
CA SER A 16 20.61 9.27 -5.86
C SER A 16 19.61 8.11 -5.82
N VAL A 17 18.67 8.14 -4.88
CA VAL A 17 17.51 7.24 -4.88
C VAL A 17 16.59 7.68 -6.02
N LYS A 18 16.95 7.30 -7.26
CA LYS A 18 16.00 7.30 -8.37
C LYS A 18 14.94 6.27 -8.03
N SER A 19 13.71 6.74 -7.81
CA SER A 19 12.52 5.91 -7.67
C SER A 19 12.56 4.77 -8.67
N ARG A 20 12.68 3.53 -8.18
CA ARG A 20 12.68 2.31 -8.99
C ARG A 20 11.28 1.94 -9.49
N TYR A 21 10.27 2.78 -9.25
CA TYR A 21 8.88 2.48 -9.53
C TYR A 21 8.33 3.48 -10.55
N ARG A 22 8.45 3.15 -11.84
CA ARG A 22 7.60 3.70 -12.90
C ARG A 22 6.50 2.67 -13.15
N MET A 23 5.35 2.85 -12.52
CA MET A 23 4.28 1.86 -12.46
C MET A 23 3.13 2.27 -13.40
N ASN A 24 3.17 1.79 -14.64
CA ASN A 24 1.97 1.68 -15.46
C ASN A 24 1.39 0.29 -15.21
N THR A 25 0.17 0.23 -14.65
CA THR A 25 -0.60 -0.97 -14.27
C THR A 25 -0.28 -1.63 -12.92
N TYR A 26 -1.35 -1.91 -12.17
CA TYR A 26 -1.39 -2.21 -10.73
C TYR A 26 -1.03 -3.67 -10.38
N LEU A 27 -0.12 -4.28 -11.13
CA LEU A 27 0.33 -5.66 -10.94
C LEU A 27 1.84 -5.75 -11.25
N ASP A 28 2.67 -5.37 -10.29
CA ASP A 28 4.06 -5.85 -10.32
C ASP A 28 4.07 -7.30 -9.85
N VAL A 29 4.27 -8.20 -10.81
CA VAL A 29 4.96 -9.47 -10.57
C VAL A 29 6.37 -9.09 -10.13
N PRO A 30 6.88 -9.59 -8.98
CA PRO A 30 8.24 -9.30 -8.56
C PRO A 30 9.22 -9.60 -9.70
N GLU A 31 10.09 -8.65 -10.06
CA GLU A 31 11.20 -8.86 -11.02
C GLU A 31 12.24 -9.88 -10.50
N ASP A 32 12.12 -10.31 -9.25
CA ASP A 32 12.88 -11.42 -8.72
C ASP A 32 12.30 -12.73 -9.27
N LYS A 33 13.11 -13.49 -10.02
CA LYS A 33 12.80 -14.85 -10.53
C LYS A 33 12.55 -15.89 -9.41
N THR A 34 12.28 -15.45 -8.18
CA THR A 34 11.85 -16.24 -7.04
C THR A 34 10.32 -16.30 -7.00
N GLY A 35 9.77 -17.47 -7.33
CA GLY A 35 8.33 -17.73 -7.22
C GLY A 35 7.90 -18.11 -5.80
N LYS A 36 6.60 -17.99 -5.53
CA LYS A 36 5.96 -18.63 -4.37
C LYS A 36 5.60 -20.07 -4.72
N PHE A 37 5.98 -21.02 -3.86
CA PHE A 37 5.74 -22.46 -4.05
C PHE A 37 5.00 -23.06 -2.88
N TYR A 38 4.11 -24.01 -3.17
CA TYR A 38 3.43 -24.82 -2.18
C TYR A 38 3.82 -26.28 -2.35
N LEU A 39 4.36 -26.88 -1.29
CA LEU A 39 4.65 -28.31 -1.27
C LEU A 39 3.67 -28.99 -0.32
N LEU A 40 3.01 -30.03 -0.81
CA LEU A 40 2.17 -30.91 -0.01
C LEU A 40 2.85 -32.29 0.04
N PHE A 41 3.18 -32.77 1.24
CA PHE A 41 3.74 -34.12 1.37
C PHE A 41 3.20 -34.84 2.60
N THR A 42 3.18 -36.16 2.50
CA THR A 42 2.64 -37.06 3.52
C THR A 42 3.78 -37.81 4.20
N LEU A 43 3.87 -37.66 5.52
CA LEU A 43 4.83 -38.38 6.36
C LEU A 43 4.10 -39.35 7.27
N LYS A 44 4.74 -40.49 7.52
CA LYS A 44 4.29 -41.43 8.55
C LYS A 44 4.47 -40.84 9.93
N GLU A 45 3.51 -41.06 10.82
CA GLU A 45 3.60 -40.58 12.20
C GLU A 45 4.69 -41.36 12.96
N ARG A 46 5.88 -40.75 13.04
CA ARG A 46 7.02 -41.23 13.83
C ARG A 46 7.82 -40.06 14.39
N ILE A 47 8.52 -40.32 15.50
CA ILE A 47 9.35 -39.31 16.16
C ILE A 47 10.49 -38.89 15.22
N GLY A 48 10.61 -37.58 14.97
CA GLY A 48 11.73 -37.00 14.22
C GLY A 48 11.55 -36.88 12.71
N GLU A 49 10.50 -37.47 12.12
CA GLU A 49 10.27 -37.42 10.66
C GLU A 49 10.02 -36.00 10.15
N LEU A 50 9.23 -35.20 10.87
CA LEU A 50 9.02 -33.80 10.54
C LEU A 50 10.35 -33.02 10.54
N ILE A 51 11.17 -33.20 11.57
CA ILE A 51 12.46 -32.52 11.69
C ILE A 51 13.39 -32.94 10.54
N ALA A 52 13.40 -34.23 10.18
CA ALA A 52 14.17 -34.72 9.04
C ALA A 52 13.73 -34.06 7.73
N SER A 53 12.42 -33.89 7.52
CA SER A 53 11.88 -33.22 6.32
C SER A 53 12.20 -31.73 6.27
N LEU A 54 12.17 -31.01 7.40
CA LEU A 54 12.48 -29.58 7.44
C LEU A 54 13.97 -29.31 7.18
N LYS A 55 14.86 -30.21 7.62
CA LYS A 55 16.29 -30.13 7.31
C LYS A 55 16.59 -30.21 5.82
N VAL A 56 15.71 -30.82 5.02
CA VAL A 56 15.85 -30.83 3.55
C VAL A 56 15.73 -29.40 3.00
N PHE A 57 14.81 -28.59 3.51
CA PHE A 57 14.65 -27.19 3.07
C PHE A 57 15.85 -26.34 3.49
N GLU A 58 16.32 -26.53 4.72
CA GLU A 58 17.52 -25.86 5.24
C GLU A 58 18.77 -26.19 4.40
N ALA A 59 19.00 -27.47 4.09
CA ALA A 59 20.14 -27.91 3.29
C ALA A 59 20.15 -27.35 1.86
N HIS A 60 18.99 -26.98 1.33
CA HIS A 60 18.84 -26.37 0.00
C HIS A 60 18.73 -24.83 0.03
N GLY A 61 18.90 -24.22 1.21
CA GLY A 61 18.84 -22.77 1.39
C GLY A 61 17.46 -22.18 1.11
N ILE A 62 16.38 -22.93 1.35
CA ILE A 62 15.01 -22.48 1.16
C ILE A 62 14.43 -22.02 2.50
N ASN A 63 13.96 -20.77 2.55
CA ASN A 63 13.24 -20.27 3.71
C ASN A 63 11.75 -20.65 3.63
N ILE A 64 11.23 -21.24 4.70
CA ILE A 64 9.82 -21.58 4.84
C ILE A 64 9.08 -20.33 5.35
N VAL A 65 8.02 -19.94 4.64
CA VAL A 65 7.17 -18.79 4.99
C VAL A 65 6.02 -19.25 5.90
N HIS A 66 5.45 -20.42 5.60
CA HIS A 66 4.34 -20.98 6.35
C HIS A 66 4.41 -22.52 6.33
N ILE A 67 4.03 -23.14 7.45
CA ILE A 67 3.86 -24.58 7.58
C ILE A 67 2.54 -24.88 8.28
N GLU A 68 1.76 -25.77 7.68
CA GLU A 68 0.54 -26.33 8.27
C GLU A 68 0.63 -27.86 8.26
N SER A 69 0.10 -28.51 9.30
CA SER A 69 0.02 -29.98 9.37
C SER A 69 -1.39 -30.42 9.76
N ARG A 70 -1.83 -31.55 9.18
CA ARG A 70 -3.12 -32.18 9.45
C ARG A 70 -2.98 -33.70 9.45
N PRO A 71 -3.73 -34.45 10.27
CA PRO A 71 -3.82 -35.91 10.13
C PRO A 71 -4.33 -36.26 8.73
N SER A 72 -3.67 -37.20 8.04
CA SER A 72 -4.08 -37.60 6.70
C SER A 72 -5.41 -38.34 6.75
N ARG A 73 -6.31 -38.01 5.81
CA ARG A 73 -7.59 -38.72 5.62
C ARG A 73 -7.46 -39.92 4.69
N SER A 74 -6.36 -39.99 3.94
CA SER A 74 -6.12 -40.98 2.89
C SER A 74 -5.11 -42.05 3.30
N HIS A 75 -4.16 -41.71 4.17
CA HIS A 75 -3.11 -42.61 4.66
C HIS A 75 -3.20 -42.73 6.19
N ALA A 76 -3.69 -43.87 6.68
CA ALA A 76 -3.85 -44.10 8.11
C ALA A 76 -2.50 -44.07 8.85
N GLY A 77 -2.44 -43.37 9.98
CA GLY A 77 -1.20 -43.20 10.76
C GLY A 77 -0.17 -42.28 10.11
N CYS A 78 -0.62 -41.37 9.24
CA CYS A 78 0.23 -40.37 8.58
C CYS A 78 -0.30 -38.94 8.79
N TYR A 79 0.57 -37.97 8.58
CA TYR A 79 0.27 -36.54 8.58
C TYR A 79 0.58 -35.94 7.20
N GLU A 80 -0.31 -35.06 6.75
CA GLU A 80 -0.15 -34.23 5.56
C GLU A 80 0.40 -32.87 5.99
N PHE A 81 1.42 -32.40 5.28
CA PHE A 81 2.11 -31.14 5.55
C PHE A 81 2.04 -30.23 4.32
N LEU A 82 1.50 -29.03 4.52
CA LEU A 82 1.48 -27.96 3.53
C LEU A 82 2.56 -26.93 3.87
N ILE A 83 3.51 -26.73 2.96
CA ILE A 83 4.63 -25.79 3.12
C ILE A 83 4.51 -24.69 2.06
N GLU A 84 4.45 -23.44 2.49
CA GLU A 84 4.66 -22.26 1.63
C GLU A 84 6.14 -21.85 1.73
N CYS A 85 6.81 -21.73 0.59
CA CYS A 85 8.19 -21.24 0.53
C CYS A 85 8.45 -20.35 -0.69
N ASN A 86 9.41 -19.44 -0.55
CA ASN A 86 9.94 -18.66 -1.66
C ASN A 86 11.24 -19.32 -2.13
N ALA A 87 11.31 -19.75 -3.39
CA ALA A 87 12.46 -20.49 -3.91
C ALA A 87 12.65 -20.26 -5.41
N MET A 88 13.76 -20.75 -5.97
CA MET A 88 13.92 -20.90 -7.43
C MET A 88 13.44 -22.29 -7.87
N ASP A 89 12.94 -22.42 -9.11
CA ASP A 89 12.51 -23.70 -9.70
C ASP A 89 13.53 -24.85 -9.53
N LYS A 90 14.82 -24.53 -9.65
CA LYS A 90 15.90 -25.51 -9.50
C LYS A 90 15.98 -26.06 -8.06
N GLN A 91 15.79 -25.20 -7.06
CA GLN A 91 15.82 -25.58 -5.64
C GLN A 91 14.57 -26.40 -5.27
N VAL A 92 13.41 -26.05 -5.82
CA VAL A 92 12.16 -26.79 -5.58
C VAL A 92 12.25 -28.20 -6.15
N LYS A 93 12.81 -28.36 -7.36
CA LYS A 93 13.05 -29.67 -7.97
C LYS A 93 14.01 -30.54 -7.16
N SER A 94 15.07 -29.97 -6.58
CA SER A 94 15.99 -30.73 -5.73
C SER A 94 15.39 -31.12 -4.39
N VAL A 95 14.61 -30.22 -3.78
CA VAL A 95 13.87 -30.53 -2.54
C VAL A 95 12.83 -31.62 -2.79
N PHE A 96 12.05 -31.52 -3.87
CA PHE A 96 11.09 -32.57 -4.24
C PHE A 96 11.73 -33.94 -4.37
N LYS A 97 12.84 -34.04 -5.12
CA LYS A 97 13.56 -35.29 -5.29
C LYS A 97 14.03 -35.88 -3.95
N THR A 98 14.53 -35.03 -3.07
CA THR A 98 15.00 -35.46 -1.73
C THR A 98 13.84 -35.85 -0.82
N LEU A 99 12.70 -35.15 -0.91
CA LEU A 99 11.49 -35.48 -0.16
C LEU A 99 10.86 -36.80 -0.61
N GLN A 100 10.98 -37.17 -1.90
CA GLN A 100 10.49 -38.45 -2.40
C GLN A 100 11.19 -39.66 -1.76
N ASP A 101 12.42 -39.48 -1.27
CA ASP A 101 13.18 -40.55 -0.61
C ASP A 101 12.71 -40.79 0.85
N ILE A 102 12.04 -39.82 1.47
CA ILE A 102 11.65 -39.86 2.89
C ILE A 102 10.13 -39.81 3.13
N ALA A 103 9.33 -39.34 2.17
CA ALA A 103 7.89 -39.20 2.29
C ALA A 103 7.15 -40.29 1.51
N GLU A 104 5.98 -40.71 2.01
CA GLU A 104 5.15 -41.71 1.34
C GLU A 104 4.50 -41.15 0.07
N ASN A 105 4.22 -39.85 0.07
CA ASN A 105 3.71 -39.11 -1.07
C ASN A 105 4.26 -37.69 -1.06
N VAL A 106 4.70 -37.19 -2.21
CA VAL A 106 5.09 -35.79 -2.38
C VAL A 106 4.36 -35.25 -3.60
N THR A 107 3.67 -34.15 -3.40
CA THR A 107 3.00 -33.39 -4.45
C THR A 107 3.54 -31.96 -4.43
N ILE A 108 4.08 -31.50 -5.56
CA ILE A 108 4.39 -30.08 -5.73
C ILE A 108 3.18 -29.40 -6.35
N GLN A 109 2.80 -28.26 -5.80
CA GLN A 109 1.88 -27.31 -6.42
C GLN A 109 2.65 -26.03 -6.74
N THR A 110 2.86 -25.77 -8.03
CA THR A 110 3.43 -24.50 -8.49
C THR A 110 2.34 -23.68 -9.16
N PHE A 111 2.24 -22.41 -8.78
CA PHE A 111 1.41 -21.45 -9.52
C PHE A 111 2.30 -20.82 -10.60
N GLY A 112 1.94 -21.05 -11.86
CA GLY A 112 2.58 -20.38 -12.98
C GLY A 112 2.31 -18.86 -13.00
N PRO A 113 3.04 -18.11 -13.83
CA PRO A 113 2.77 -16.68 -14.03
C PRO A 113 1.29 -16.43 -14.34
N ILE A 114 0.75 -15.36 -13.76
CA ILE A 114 -0.65 -14.98 -13.97
C ILE A 114 -0.76 -14.32 -15.34
N HIS A 115 -1.68 -14.82 -16.16
CA HIS A 115 -1.97 -14.29 -17.48
C HIS A 115 -3.39 -13.73 -17.52
N GLU A 116 -3.55 -12.55 -18.13
CA GLU A 116 -4.87 -12.04 -18.48
C GLU A 116 -5.35 -12.67 -19.79
N CYS A 117 -6.53 -13.29 -19.77
CA CYS A 117 -7.19 -13.78 -20.96
C CYS A 117 -8.68 -13.42 -20.89
N ASN A 118 -9.17 -12.62 -21.84
CA ASN A 118 -10.57 -12.20 -21.93
C ASN A 118 -11.15 -11.62 -20.61
N GLY A 119 -10.35 -10.83 -19.88
CA GLY A 119 -10.75 -10.22 -18.60
C GLY A 119 -10.72 -11.16 -17.38
N ALA A 120 -10.31 -12.42 -17.56
CA ALA A 120 -10.08 -13.37 -16.46
C ALA A 120 -8.58 -13.56 -16.21
N MET A 121 -8.18 -13.59 -14.93
CA MET A 121 -6.83 -13.95 -14.54
C MET A 121 -6.70 -15.46 -14.47
N ILE A 122 -5.77 -16.00 -15.25
CA ILE A 122 -5.53 -17.42 -15.37
C ILE A 122 -4.12 -17.70 -14.87
N SER A 123 -3.97 -18.66 -13.96
CA SER A 123 -2.67 -19.26 -13.66
C SER A 123 -2.75 -20.75 -13.92
N TYR A 124 -1.63 -21.31 -14.33
CA TYR A 124 -1.48 -22.73 -14.51
C TYR A 124 -0.96 -23.32 -13.20
N LEU A 125 -1.79 -24.11 -12.54
CA LEU A 125 -1.34 -24.95 -11.43
C LEU A 125 -0.68 -26.19 -12.05
N GLN A 126 0.64 -26.29 -11.90
CA GLN A 126 1.34 -27.54 -12.23
C GLN A 126 1.39 -28.40 -10.98
N VAL A 127 0.74 -29.57 -11.05
CA VAL A 127 0.78 -30.61 -10.03
C VAL A 127 1.73 -31.69 -10.51
N ILE A 128 2.81 -31.92 -9.77
CA ILE A 128 3.74 -33.02 -10.03
C ILE A 128 3.56 -34.06 -8.93
N ASN A 129 3.15 -35.26 -9.31
CA ASN A 129 3.02 -36.41 -8.42
C ASN A 129 3.63 -37.64 -9.11
N ASN A 130 4.64 -38.27 -8.48
CA ASN A 130 5.27 -39.50 -8.96
C ASN A 130 5.61 -39.51 -10.46
N ASN A 131 6.27 -38.44 -10.93
CA ASN A 131 6.66 -38.18 -12.33
C ASN A 131 5.52 -37.90 -13.33
N ASN A 132 4.26 -37.92 -12.90
CA ASN A 132 3.15 -37.42 -13.70
C ASN A 132 3.01 -35.90 -13.51
N ILE A 133 2.99 -35.17 -14.62
CA ILE A 133 2.72 -33.73 -14.66
C ILE A 133 1.26 -33.54 -15.05
N ILE A 134 0.48 -32.98 -14.14
CA ILE A 134 -0.89 -32.53 -14.41
C ILE A 134 -0.85 -31.00 -14.45
N ILE A 135 -1.26 -30.42 -15.58
CA ILE A 135 -1.42 -28.96 -15.72
C ILE A 135 -2.91 -28.67 -15.57
N ILE A 136 -3.27 -27.97 -14.50
CA ILE A 136 -4.63 -27.53 -14.22
C ILE A 136 -4.70 -26.04 -14.52
N THR A 137 -5.58 -25.64 -15.45
CA THR A 137 -5.90 -24.24 -15.65
C THR A 137 -6.77 -23.78 -14.50
N VAL A 138 -6.22 -22.96 -13.61
CA VAL A 138 -6.97 -22.35 -12.51
C VAL A 138 -7.37 -20.96 -12.97
N ILE A 139 -8.68 -20.76 -13.11
CA ILE A 139 -9.23 -19.41 -13.13
C ILE A 139 -9.05 -18.90 -11.71
N ILE A 140 -8.00 -18.09 -11.51
CA ILE A 140 -7.83 -17.45 -10.23
C ILE A 140 -8.79 -16.27 -10.28
N ASP A 141 -9.89 -16.35 -9.53
CA ASP A 141 -10.52 -15.15 -9.00
C ASP A 141 -9.49 -14.50 -8.08
N VAL A 142 -8.51 -13.78 -8.66
CA VAL A 142 -7.55 -13.00 -7.90
C VAL A 142 -8.37 -11.87 -7.32
N VAL A 143 -8.89 -12.07 -6.11
CA VAL A 143 -9.48 -10.98 -5.34
C VAL A 143 -8.38 -9.94 -5.23
N PRO A 144 -8.55 -8.74 -5.83
CA PRO A 144 -7.52 -7.73 -5.78
C PRO A 144 -7.16 -7.44 -4.33
N TRP A 145 -5.88 -7.26 -4.05
CA TRP A 145 -5.43 -6.96 -2.69
C TRP A 145 -6.22 -5.78 -2.11
N PHE A 146 -6.65 -5.90 -0.86
CA PHE A 146 -7.28 -4.83 -0.10
C PHE A 146 -6.73 -4.82 1.34
N PRO A 147 -6.63 -3.63 1.97
CA PRO A 147 -6.23 -3.51 3.37
C PRO A 147 -7.16 -4.32 4.28
N LYS A 148 -6.59 -5.14 5.17
CA LYS A 148 -7.36 -5.98 6.10
C LYS A 148 -7.50 -5.34 7.48
N LYS A 149 -6.54 -4.48 7.84
CA LYS A 149 -6.53 -3.70 9.07
C LYS A 149 -6.40 -2.22 8.73
N ILE A 150 -6.91 -1.34 9.58
CA ILE A 150 -6.82 0.11 9.39
C ILE A 150 -5.38 0.63 9.26
N LYS A 151 -4.41 -0.02 9.91
CA LYS A 151 -2.98 0.30 9.75
C LYS A 151 -2.41 -0.06 8.37
N ASP A 152 -3.05 -0.97 7.64
CA ASP A 152 -2.60 -1.37 6.30
C ASP A 152 -2.83 -0.24 5.27
N LEU A 153 -3.58 0.81 5.63
CA LEU A 153 -3.69 2.05 4.86
C LEU A 153 -2.32 2.76 4.73
N ASP A 154 -1.39 2.53 5.66
CA ASP A 154 -0.02 3.05 5.56
C ASP A 154 0.74 2.48 4.34
N LEU A 155 0.34 1.32 3.80
CA LEU A 155 1.05 0.64 2.70
C LEU A 155 0.85 1.28 1.32
N PHE A 156 -0.15 2.15 1.19
CA PHE A 156 -0.47 2.82 -0.08
C PHE A 156 -0.67 4.33 0.06
N ALA A 157 -0.54 4.90 1.26
CA ALA A 157 -0.69 6.33 1.47
C ALA A 157 0.27 7.18 0.61
N ASP A 158 1.43 6.63 0.25
CA ASP A 158 2.45 7.28 -0.59
C ASP A 158 2.20 7.10 -2.11
N ARG A 159 1.15 6.36 -2.51
CA ARG A 159 0.82 6.09 -3.92
C ARG A 159 -0.03 7.19 -4.53
N VAL A 160 0.54 8.40 -4.56
CA VAL A 160 -0.11 9.59 -5.11
C VAL A 160 0.05 9.59 -6.62
N LEU A 161 -1.07 9.67 -7.34
CA LEU A 161 -1.11 9.69 -8.81
C LEU A 161 -0.81 11.09 -9.37
N THR A 162 -1.49 12.10 -8.83
CA THR A 162 -1.42 13.50 -9.29
C THR A 162 -1.63 14.47 -8.12
N TYR A 163 -1.37 15.76 -8.36
CA TYR A 163 -1.60 16.85 -7.40
C TYR A 163 -0.83 16.66 -6.07
N GLY A 164 0.33 16.00 -6.14
CA GLY A 164 1.27 15.87 -5.02
C GLY A 164 2.09 17.15 -4.82
N SER A 165 3.42 17.01 -4.76
CA SER A 165 4.33 18.17 -4.74
C SER A 165 4.66 18.72 -6.14
N GLU A 166 4.52 17.89 -7.17
CA GLU A 166 4.67 18.31 -8.57
C GLU A 166 3.34 18.86 -9.09
N LEU A 167 3.40 20.07 -9.65
CA LEU A 167 2.25 20.79 -10.21
C LEU A 167 2.32 20.76 -11.73
N ASP A 168 1.15 20.66 -12.37
CA ASP A 168 1.04 20.79 -13.82
C ASP A 168 1.41 22.21 -14.30
N ALA A 169 1.85 22.33 -15.56
CA ALA A 169 2.36 23.59 -16.10
C ALA A 169 1.31 24.72 -16.19
N ASP A 170 0.02 24.35 -16.26
CA ASP A 170 -1.14 25.23 -16.27
C ASP A 170 -1.66 25.57 -14.87
N HIS A 171 -1.11 24.95 -13.81
CA HIS A 171 -1.47 25.27 -12.44
C HIS A 171 -1.02 26.71 -12.08
N PRO A 172 -1.87 27.53 -11.43
CA PRO A 172 -1.56 28.94 -11.12
C PRO A 172 -0.27 29.13 -10.29
N GLY A 173 0.05 28.15 -9.44
CA GLY A 173 1.28 28.12 -8.64
C GLY A 173 2.50 27.47 -9.31
N PHE A 174 2.46 27.08 -10.59
CA PHE A 174 3.56 26.36 -11.25
C PHE A 174 4.89 27.15 -11.26
N LYS A 175 4.79 28.47 -11.45
CA LYS A 175 5.96 29.38 -11.45
C LYS A 175 6.25 30.00 -10.08
N ASP A 176 5.42 29.73 -9.08
CA ASP A 176 5.61 30.24 -7.72
C ASP A 176 6.47 29.26 -6.92
N GLU A 177 7.75 29.60 -6.74
CA GLU A 177 8.69 28.78 -5.98
C GLU A 177 8.33 28.68 -4.49
N VAL A 178 7.71 29.71 -3.93
CA VAL A 178 7.29 29.72 -2.52
C VAL A 178 6.12 28.75 -2.34
N TYR A 179 5.11 28.83 -3.22
CA TYR A 179 3.98 27.90 -3.21
C TYR A 179 4.42 26.45 -3.45
N ARG A 180 5.36 26.20 -4.37
CA ARG A 180 5.91 24.86 -4.61
C ARG A 180 6.65 24.28 -3.40
N LYS A 181 7.49 25.09 -2.74
CA LYS A 181 8.15 24.68 -1.49
C LYS A 181 7.12 24.40 -0.39
N ARG A 182 6.07 25.22 -0.31
CA ARG A 182 4.96 25.04 0.63
C ARG A 182 4.19 23.74 0.37
N ARG A 183 3.95 23.38 -0.90
CA ARG A 183 3.34 22.09 -1.31
C ARG A 183 4.22 20.89 -0.98
N GLN A 184 5.53 20.99 -1.18
CA GLN A 184 6.46 19.94 -0.77
C GLN A 184 6.37 19.66 0.73
N LEU A 185 6.29 20.69 1.57
CA LEU A 185 6.12 20.53 3.03
C LEU A 185 4.86 19.73 3.38
N PHE A 186 3.71 20.02 2.73
CA PHE A 186 2.48 19.25 2.96
C PHE A 186 2.59 17.80 2.47
N ALA A 187 3.25 17.58 1.34
CA ALA A 187 3.50 16.23 0.84
C ALA A 187 4.39 15.42 1.80
N ASP A 188 5.45 16.04 2.32
CA ASP A 188 6.36 15.40 3.28
C ASP A 188 5.63 15.04 4.58
N ILE A 189 4.72 15.89 5.07
CA ILE A 189 3.88 15.59 6.23
C ILE A 189 3.02 14.35 5.98
N ALA A 190 2.35 14.29 4.83
CA ALA A 190 1.49 13.16 4.48
C ALA A 190 2.28 11.86 4.30
N HIS A 191 3.44 11.90 3.63
CA HIS A 191 4.28 10.73 3.41
C HIS A 191 4.89 10.17 4.70
N ASN A 192 5.13 11.02 5.70
CA ASN A 192 5.70 10.59 6.98
C ASN A 192 4.63 10.20 8.01
N TYR A 193 3.36 10.54 7.78
CA TYR A 193 2.28 10.18 8.70
C TYR A 193 2.04 8.66 8.73
N ARG A 194 1.89 8.11 9.93
CA ARG A 194 1.53 6.70 10.15
C ARG A 194 0.28 6.58 11.02
N HIS A 195 -0.50 5.52 10.80
CA HIS A 195 -1.72 5.29 11.56
C HIS A 195 -1.43 5.24 13.08
N GLY A 196 -2.25 5.96 13.85
CA GLY A 196 -2.13 6.05 15.31
C GLY A 196 -1.32 7.24 15.82
N GLN A 197 -0.62 7.96 14.94
CA GLN A 197 0.02 9.23 15.27
C GLN A 197 -1.01 10.37 15.24
N PRO A 198 -0.81 11.44 16.04
CA PRO A 198 -1.57 12.67 15.86
C PRO A 198 -1.21 13.30 14.50
N ILE A 199 -2.21 13.86 13.82
CA ILE A 199 -2.02 14.56 12.56
C ILE A 199 -1.25 15.86 12.82
N PRO A 200 -0.12 16.10 12.13
CA PRO A 200 0.68 17.31 12.34
C PRO A 200 -0.14 18.59 12.11
N ARG A 201 -0.05 19.50 13.08
CA ARG A 201 -0.68 20.82 13.00
C ARG A 201 0.14 21.75 12.12
N ILE A 202 -0.55 22.60 11.38
CA ILE A 202 0.03 23.53 10.41
C ILE A 202 -0.17 24.96 10.91
N GLU A 203 0.91 25.71 10.98
CA GLU A 203 0.84 27.17 11.07
C GLU A 203 0.62 27.74 9.66
N TYR A 204 -0.63 28.02 9.33
CA TYR A 204 -1.01 28.62 8.05
C TYR A 204 -0.58 30.09 7.99
N THR A 205 -0.13 30.52 6.82
CA THR A 205 0.27 31.91 6.60
C THR A 205 -0.96 32.82 6.59
N LYS A 206 -0.71 34.12 6.71
CA LYS A 206 -1.76 35.13 6.60
C LYS A 206 -2.47 35.07 5.25
N GLU A 207 -1.72 34.91 4.15
CA GLU A 207 -2.26 34.81 2.79
C GLU A 207 -3.12 33.55 2.59
N GLU A 208 -2.68 32.41 3.14
CA GLU A 208 -3.46 31.16 3.15
C GLU A 208 -4.79 31.38 3.90
N THR A 209 -4.73 32.02 5.06
CA THR A 209 -5.92 32.32 5.89
C THR A 209 -6.86 33.31 5.21
N GLU A 210 -6.34 34.34 4.54
CA GLU A 210 -7.13 35.30 3.76
C GLU A 210 -7.83 34.62 2.56
N THR A 211 -7.14 33.70 1.88
CA THR A 211 -7.70 32.89 0.79
C THR A 211 -8.84 32.00 1.28
N TRP A 212 -8.66 31.32 2.42
CA TRP A 212 -9.70 30.55 3.09
C TRP A 212 -10.92 31.41 3.45
N GLY A 213 -10.68 32.55 4.11
CA GLY A 213 -11.75 33.43 4.59
C GLY A 213 -12.64 33.95 3.46
N LEU A 214 -12.04 34.30 2.32
CA LEU A 214 -12.78 34.72 1.13
C LEU A 214 -13.75 33.64 0.67
N ILE A 215 -13.30 32.39 0.54
CA ILE A 215 -14.13 31.26 0.09
C ILE A 215 -15.19 30.93 1.13
N TYR A 216 -14.80 30.87 2.41
CA TYR A 216 -15.68 30.58 3.53
C TYR A 216 -16.89 31.53 3.56
N LYS A 217 -16.64 32.83 3.42
CA LYS A 217 -17.68 33.87 3.42
C LYS A 217 -18.64 33.74 2.24
N GLU A 218 -18.13 33.49 1.05
CA GLU A 218 -18.96 33.35 -0.15
C GLU A 218 -19.84 32.10 -0.09
N LEU A 219 -19.29 30.96 0.33
CA LEU A 219 -20.04 29.71 0.43
C LEU A 219 -21.04 29.73 1.60
N LYS A 220 -20.68 30.32 2.75
CA LYS A 220 -21.58 30.41 3.92
C LYS A 220 -22.87 31.16 3.62
N LYS A 221 -22.86 32.14 2.71
CA LYS A 221 -24.08 32.83 2.26
C LYS A 221 -25.06 31.90 1.52
N LEU A 222 -24.54 30.86 0.87
CA LEU A 222 -25.33 29.97 0.01
C LEU A 222 -25.82 28.72 0.75
N TYR A 223 -25.15 28.29 1.82
CA TYR A 223 -25.50 27.06 2.54
C TYR A 223 -26.96 26.96 3.01
N PRO A 224 -27.59 28.01 3.59
CA PRO A 224 -28.97 27.89 4.08
C PRO A 224 -30.00 27.55 3.00
N THR A 225 -29.73 27.94 1.75
CA THR A 225 -30.66 27.78 0.63
C THR A 225 -30.27 26.65 -0.33
N HIS A 226 -28.99 26.26 -0.38
CA HIS A 226 -28.48 25.29 -1.37
C HIS A 226 -27.95 24.00 -0.75
N ALA A 227 -27.53 24.00 0.51
CA ALA A 227 -27.01 22.79 1.16
C ALA A 227 -28.16 21.95 1.73
N CYS A 228 -27.96 20.64 1.80
CA CYS A 228 -28.91 19.73 2.45
C CYS A 228 -29.04 20.02 3.95
N ARG A 229 -30.11 19.50 4.54
CA ARG A 229 -30.42 19.71 5.97
C ARG A 229 -29.30 19.19 6.88
N GLU A 230 -28.72 18.03 6.54
CA GLU A 230 -27.65 17.39 7.32
C GLU A 230 -26.40 18.29 7.38
N PHE A 231 -26.04 18.92 6.27
CA PHE A 231 -24.97 19.90 6.23
C PHE A 231 -25.28 21.10 7.13
N ASN A 232 -26.45 21.72 6.97
CA ASN A 232 -26.86 22.88 7.76
C ASN A 232 -27.02 22.58 9.27
N HIS A 233 -27.29 21.33 9.63
CA HIS A 233 -27.35 20.87 11.01
C HIS A 233 -25.95 20.74 11.64
N ILE A 234 -24.98 20.17 10.92
CA ILE A 234 -23.63 19.91 11.43
C ILE A 234 -22.72 21.13 11.35
N PHE A 235 -22.90 22.01 10.36
CA PHE A 235 -21.99 23.14 10.14
C PHE A 235 -21.80 24.04 11.37
N PRO A 236 -22.84 24.45 12.13
CA PRO A 236 -22.66 25.21 13.37
C PRO A 236 -21.84 24.47 14.44
N LEU A 237 -21.92 23.13 14.49
CA LEU A 237 -21.13 22.33 15.42
C LEU A 237 -19.64 22.32 15.03
N LEU A 238 -19.33 22.34 13.73
CA LEU A 238 -17.95 22.51 13.25
C LEU A 238 -17.38 23.89 13.62
N GLU A 239 -18.21 24.95 13.59
CA GLU A 239 -17.78 26.28 14.05
C GLU A 239 -17.48 26.30 15.56
N GLN A 240 -18.29 25.60 16.36
CA GLN A 240 -18.16 25.56 17.81
C GLN A 240 -17.02 24.67 18.30
N ASN A 241 -16.78 23.52 17.65
CA ASN A 241 -15.90 22.47 18.17
C ASN A 241 -14.59 22.31 17.37
N CYS A 242 -14.58 22.67 16.08
CA CYS A 242 -13.45 22.42 15.17
C CYS A 242 -12.76 23.71 14.70
N GLY A 243 -13.16 24.88 15.20
CA GLY A 243 -12.56 26.16 14.85
C GLY A 243 -12.91 26.68 13.45
N TYR A 244 -13.96 26.16 12.82
CA TYR A 244 -14.42 26.66 11.51
C TYR A 244 -14.82 28.13 11.63
N SER A 245 -14.09 29.00 10.94
CA SER A 245 -14.39 30.44 10.87
C SER A 245 -13.72 31.08 9.66
N GLU A 246 -14.15 32.29 9.28
CA GLU A 246 -13.50 33.09 8.22
C GLU A 246 -12.02 33.40 8.54
N LYS A 247 -11.61 33.36 9.81
CA LYS A 247 -10.29 33.78 10.28
C LYS A 247 -9.34 32.64 10.61
N CYS A 248 -9.79 31.39 10.50
CA CYS A 248 -9.00 30.23 10.93
C CYS A 248 -9.28 29.05 10.01
N ILE A 249 -8.22 28.48 9.44
CA ILE A 249 -8.26 27.19 8.75
C ILE A 249 -8.28 26.09 9.82
N PRO A 250 -9.30 25.22 9.84
CA PRO A 250 -9.40 24.12 10.80
C PRO A 250 -8.21 23.16 10.71
N GLN A 251 -7.76 22.66 11.87
CA GLN A 251 -6.71 21.65 11.91
C GLN A 251 -7.32 20.27 11.77
N LEU A 252 -6.73 19.43 10.90
CA LEU A 252 -7.26 18.10 10.62
C LEU A 252 -7.38 17.21 11.87
N GLN A 253 -6.49 17.37 12.85
CA GLN A 253 -6.57 16.59 14.09
C GLN A 253 -7.89 16.87 14.84
N ASP A 254 -8.27 18.13 15.01
CA ASP A 254 -9.51 18.52 15.71
C ASP A 254 -10.75 18.03 14.95
N VAL A 255 -10.71 18.13 13.62
CA VAL A 255 -11.78 17.60 12.75
C VAL A 255 -11.87 16.07 12.84
N SER A 256 -10.73 15.37 12.88
CA SER A 256 -10.67 13.91 13.02
C SER A 256 -11.32 13.46 14.32
N ASP A 257 -11.00 14.13 15.43
CA ASP A 257 -11.50 13.79 16.75
C ASP A 257 -13.02 14.03 16.83
N PHE A 258 -13.50 15.17 16.33
CA PHE A 258 -14.94 15.45 16.26
C PHE A 258 -15.71 14.43 15.41
N LEU A 259 -15.21 14.08 14.22
CA LEU A 259 -15.85 13.09 13.35
C LEU A 259 -15.87 11.70 14.00
N LYS A 260 -14.83 11.36 14.76
CA LYS A 260 -14.69 10.07 15.43
C LYS A 260 -15.71 9.93 16.54
N GLU A 261 -15.91 10.98 17.34
CA GLU A 261 -16.92 11.01 18.40
C GLU A 261 -18.35 10.96 17.82
N CYS A 262 -18.58 11.63 16.69
CA CYS A 262 -19.90 11.68 16.07
C CYS A 262 -20.29 10.37 15.35
N THR A 263 -19.38 9.79 14.57
CA THR A 263 -19.71 8.68 13.63
C THR A 263 -18.64 7.59 13.54
N GLY A 264 -17.53 7.74 14.26
CA GLY A 264 -16.35 6.89 14.11
C GLY A 264 -15.55 7.14 12.84
N PHE A 265 -15.88 8.17 12.05
CA PHE A 265 -15.02 8.61 10.94
C PHE A 265 -13.76 9.29 11.46
N THR A 266 -12.64 9.08 10.78
CA THR A 266 -11.39 9.80 11.03
C THR A 266 -10.84 10.32 9.71
N VAL A 267 -10.00 11.34 9.78
CA VAL A 267 -9.29 11.85 8.61
C VAL A 267 -7.84 11.38 8.60
N ARG A 268 -7.27 11.25 7.41
CA ARG A 268 -5.87 10.93 7.18
C ARG A 268 -5.26 11.93 6.22
N PRO A 269 -4.13 12.59 6.55
CA PRO A 269 -3.45 13.46 5.61
C PRO A 269 -2.95 12.67 4.40
N VAL A 270 -3.17 13.20 3.20
CA VAL A 270 -2.66 12.66 1.94
C VAL A 270 -2.00 13.77 1.12
N ALA A 271 -0.92 13.44 0.41
CA ALA A 271 -0.16 14.44 -0.34
C ALA A 271 -0.89 14.92 -1.61
N GLY A 272 -1.79 14.10 -2.16
CA GLY A 272 -2.51 14.38 -3.39
C GLY A 272 -3.54 13.28 -3.70
N LEU A 273 -3.83 13.08 -4.98
CA LEU A 273 -4.89 12.18 -5.43
C LEU A 273 -4.42 10.71 -5.40
N LEU A 274 -5.10 9.87 -4.63
CA LEU A 274 -4.91 8.41 -4.62
C LEU A 274 -5.66 7.74 -5.78
N SER A 275 -5.30 6.50 -6.09
CA SER A 275 -6.14 5.67 -6.96
C SER A 275 -7.55 5.51 -6.38
N SER A 276 -8.57 5.39 -7.23
CA SER A 276 -9.95 5.18 -6.79
C SER A 276 -10.08 3.98 -5.86
N ARG A 277 -9.31 2.91 -6.13
CA ARG A 277 -9.26 1.70 -5.28
C ARG A 277 -8.80 2.04 -3.87
N ASP A 278 -7.67 2.73 -3.75
CA ASP A 278 -7.03 3.04 -2.47
C ASP A 278 -7.87 4.02 -1.64
N PHE A 279 -8.41 5.06 -2.30
CA PHE A 279 -9.30 6.01 -1.65
C PHE A 279 -10.56 5.32 -1.10
N LEU A 280 -11.23 4.52 -1.93
CA LEU A 280 -12.44 3.80 -1.54
C LEU A 280 -12.16 2.73 -0.48
N ALA A 281 -10.99 2.10 -0.52
CA ALA A 281 -10.58 1.15 0.52
C ALA A 281 -10.44 1.83 1.89
N GLY A 282 -10.02 3.10 1.95
CA GLY A 282 -10.03 3.88 3.20
C GLY A 282 -11.43 4.05 3.80
N LEU A 283 -12.43 4.30 2.95
CA LEU A 283 -13.82 4.49 3.40
C LEU A 283 -14.40 3.24 4.07
N ALA A 284 -13.94 2.04 3.71
CA ALA A 284 -14.33 0.80 4.39
C ALA A 284 -13.93 0.79 5.88
N PHE A 285 -12.90 1.54 6.26
CA PHE A 285 -12.47 1.75 7.65
C PHE A 285 -13.00 3.05 8.26
N ARG A 286 -13.93 3.74 7.59
CA ARG A 286 -14.35 5.11 7.93
C ARG A 286 -13.17 6.09 8.01
N VAL A 287 -12.17 5.90 7.15
CA VAL A 287 -11.02 6.80 7.02
C VAL A 287 -11.17 7.62 5.74
N PHE A 288 -11.26 8.94 5.88
CA PHE A 288 -11.29 9.86 4.76
C PHE A 288 -9.90 10.46 4.52
N HIS A 289 -9.35 10.24 3.33
CA HIS A 289 -8.06 10.81 2.92
C HIS A 289 -8.29 12.28 2.50
N THR A 290 -7.57 13.22 3.12
CA THR A 290 -7.75 14.65 2.87
C THR A 290 -6.41 15.37 2.76
N THR A 291 -6.33 16.32 1.84
CA THR A 291 -5.17 17.20 1.66
C THR A 291 -5.11 18.24 2.79
N GLN A 292 -3.92 18.80 3.01
CA GLN A 292 -3.69 19.87 4.01
C GLN A 292 -3.31 21.23 3.38
N TYR A 293 -2.94 21.23 2.11
CA TYR A 293 -2.61 22.45 1.39
C TYR A 293 -3.87 23.24 1.04
N ILE A 294 -3.71 24.53 0.75
CA ILE A 294 -4.78 25.39 0.25
C ILE A 294 -4.46 25.81 -1.18
N ARG A 295 -5.50 26.05 -1.99
CA ARG A 295 -5.37 26.55 -3.36
C ARG A 295 -4.59 27.86 -3.42
N HIS A 296 -3.98 28.11 -4.57
CA HIS A 296 -3.23 29.34 -4.83
C HIS A 296 -4.11 30.61 -4.75
N SER A 297 -3.58 31.66 -4.12
CA SER A 297 -4.31 32.91 -3.82
C SER A 297 -4.74 33.70 -5.07
N SER A 298 -4.05 33.53 -6.20
CA SER A 298 -4.38 34.21 -7.47
C SER A 298 -5.70 33.75 -8.12
N ALA A 299 -6.18 32.55 -7.77
CA ALA A 299 -7.42 31.97 -8.32
C ALA A 299 -8.29 31.38 -7.19
N PRO A 300 -8.73 32.18 -6.20
CA PRO A 300 -9.33 31.63 -4.98
C PRO A 300 -10.71 31.00 -5.23
N LYS A 301 -11.39 31.36 -6.33
CA LYS A 301 -12.74 30.85 -6.66
C LYS A 301 -12.74 29.57 -7.49
N TYR A 302 -11.59 29.08 -7.95
CA TYR A 302 -11.50 27.88 -8.80
C TYR A 302 -10.22 27.09 -8.52
N THR A 303 -10.34 25.77 -8.45
CA THR A 303 -9.20 24.84 -8.38
C THR A 303 -9.60 23.52 -9.03
N PRO A 304 -8.72 22.91 -9.86
CA PRO A 304 -8.91 21.53 -10.31
C PRO A 304 -8.51 20.51 -9.24
N GLU A 305 -7.78 20.94 -8.21
CA GLU A 305 -7.29 20.10 -7.11
C GLU A 305 -8.31 20.05 -5.95
N PRO A 306 -8.40 18.91 -5.22
CA PRO A 306 -9.29 18.75 -4.07
C PRO A 306 -8.86 19.56 -2.84
#